data_AF-A0A7X8X561-F1
#
_entry.id   AF-A0A7X8X561-F1
#
_cell.length_a   1.000
_cell.length_b   1.000
_cell.length_c   1.000
_cell.angle_alpha   90.00
_cell.angle_beta   90.00
_cell.angle_gamma   90.00
#
_symmetry.space_group_name_H-M   'P 1'
#
loop_
_entity.id
_entity.type
_entity.pdbx_description
1 polymer ?
#
loop_
_entity_poly.entity_id
_entity_poly.type
_entity_poly.pdbx_seq_one_letter_code
_entity_poly.pdbx_strand_id
1 'polypeptide(L)'
;MDALELTSAANRNRSEIHALEKKSGVKLTDCYQCGKCSAGCPVAFAMDKTPRQIIRLLQLGLLEEALATRTIWLCATCQTCVTR
;
A
#
# COMPACT_ATOMS: atom_id res chain seq x y z
N MET A 1 -6.56 10.76 19.64
CA MET A 1 -6.34 9.75 18.58
C MET A 1 -7.74 9.37 18.14
N ASP A 2 -8.12 9.74 16.93
CA ASP A 2 -9.51 9.57 16.47
C ASP A 2 -9.77 8.10 16.13
N ALA A 3 -10.92 7.60 16.55
CA ALA A 3 -11.34 6.24 16.22
C ALA A 3 -11.64 6.15 14.72
N LEU A 4 -11.19 5.07 14.07
CA LEU A 4 -11.46 4.79 12.67
C LEU A 4 -12.45 3.62 12.56
N GLU A 5 -13.62 3.88 11.98
CA GLU A 5 -14.61 2.85 11.64
C GLU A 5 -14.21 2.10 10.37
N LEU A 6 -13.63 0.91 10.55
CA LEU A 6 -13.00 0.13 9.47
C LEU A 6 -13.98 -0.24 8.35
N THR A 7 -15.24 -0.54 8.67
CA THR A 7 -16.25 -0.87 7.64
C THR A 7 -16.53 0.33 6.73
N SER A 8 -16.60 1.54 7.31
CA SER A 8 -16.82 2.75 6.53
C SER A 8 -15.60 3.08 5.66
N ALA A 9 -14.39 2.91 6.22
CA ALA A 9 -13.13 3.17 5.55
C ALA A 9 -12.93 2.25 4.34
N ALA A 10 -13.16 0.94 4.53
CA ALA A 10 -13.02 -0.07 3.48
C ALA A 10 -13.95 0.17 2.28
N ASN A 11 -15.10 0.84 2.48
CA ASN A 11 -16.06 1.10 1.42
C ASN A 11 -15.83 2.43 0.67
N ARG A 12 -15.15 3.41 1.27
CA ARG A 12 -15.07 4.79 0.74
C ARG A 12 -14.44 4.88 -0.66
N ASN A 13 -13.39 4.11 -0.92
CA ASN A 13 -12.59 4.17 -2.16
C ASN A 13 -12.57 2.83 -2.93
N ARG A 14 -13.62 2.03 -2.75
CA ARG A 14 -13.65 0.64 -3.23
C ARG A 14 -13.53 0.55 -4.75
N SER A 15 -14.15 1.46 -5.49
CA SER A 15 -14.10 1.50 -6.95
C SER A 15 -12.70 1.80 -7.49
N GLU A 16 -12.04 2.78 -6.89
CA GLU A 16 -10.71 3.27 -7.25
C GLU A 16 -9.66 2.20 -6.97
N ILE A 17 -9.75 1.59 -5.78
CA ILE A 17 -8.89 0.47 -5.38
C ILE A 17 -9.11 -0.73 -6.31
N HIS A 18 -10.35 -1.07 -6.64
CA HIS A 18 -10.64 -2.15 -7.59
C HIS A 18 -10.07 -1.86 -8.99
N ALA A 19 -10.15 -0.61 -9.45
CA ALA A 19 -9.53 -0.19 -10.71
C ALA A 19 -8.00 -0.29 -10.66
N LEU A 20 -7.37 0.02 -9.52
CA LEU A 20 -5.93 -0.15 -9.30
C LEU A 20 -5.51 -1.61 -9.34
N GLU A 21 -6.26 -2.51 -8.69
CA GLU A 21 -6.03 -3.96 -8.76
C GLU A 21 -6.11 -4.46 -10.20
N LYS A 22 -7.13 -4.04 -10.96
CA LYS A 22 -7.29 -4.41 -12.37
C LYS A 22 -6.14 -3.91 -13.25
N LYS A 23 -5.66 -2.68 -13.04
CA LYS A 23 -4.55 -2.10 -13.82
C LYS A 23 -3.20 -2.72 -13.47
N SER A 24 -2.97 -3.03 -12.20
CA SER A 24 -1.70 -3.60 -11.72
C SER A 24 -1.61 -5.12 -11.91
N GLY A 25 -2.75 -5.81 -12.04
CA GLY A 25 -2.81 -7.26 -12.03
C GLY A 25 -2.53 -7.87 -10.65
N VAL A 26 -2.49 -7.05 -9.59
CA VAL A 26 -2.20 -7.46 -8.21
C VAL A 26 -3.47 -7.40 -7.39
N LYS A 27 -3.82 -8.52 -6.75
CA LYS A 27 -4.88 -8.53 -5.73
C LYS A 27 -4.30 -8.13 -4.38
N LEU A 28 -4.83 -7.07 -3.80
CA LEU A 28 -4.36 -6.57 -2.50
C LEU A 28 -4.65 -7.56 -1.38
N THR A 29 -5.72 -8.36 -1.51
CA THR A 29 -6.12 -9.38 -0.54
C THR A 29 -5.11 -10.51 -0.39
N ASP A 30 -4.25 -10.74 -1.38
CA ASP A 30 -3.24 -11.80 -1.33
C ASP A 30 -2.08 -11.43 -0.38
N CYS A 31 -1.94 -10.14 -0.06
CA CYS A 31 -0.94 -9.67 0.89
C CYS A 31 -1.36 -9.98 2.34
N TYR A 32 -0.64 -10.90 2.99
CA TYR A 32 -0.81 -11.25 4.40
C TYR A 32 0.17 -10.50 5.33
N GLN A 33 0.72 -9.37 4.88
CA GLN A 33 1.52 -8.44 5.69
C GLN A 33 2.86 -8.98 6.25
N CYS A 34 3.51 -9.95 5.59
CA CYS A 34 4.78 -10.53 6.07
C CYS A 34 5.98 -9.56 6.16
N GLY A 35 5.99 -8.46 5.40
CA GLY A 35 7.03 -7.42 5.47
C GLY A 35 8.33 -7.67 4.71
N LYS A 36 8.49 -8.80 4.01
CA LYS A 36 9.67 -9.07 3.17
C LYS A 36 9.95 -7.95 2.16
N CYS A 37 8.90 -7.37 1.57
CA CYS A 37 9.00 -6.24 0.66
C CYS A 37 9.60 -4.98 1.30
N SER A 38 9.33 -4.73 2.59
CA SER A 38 9.88 -3.56 3.30
C SER A 38 11.33 -3.78 3.71
N ALA A 39 11.65 -4.99 4.19
CA ALA A 39 13.01 -5.36 4.53
C ALA A 39 13.95 -5.34 3.31
N GLY A 40 13.46 -5.75 2.13
CA GLY A 40 14.24 -5.75 0.89
C GLY A 40 14.29 -4.42 0.15
N CYS A 41 13.54 -3.40 0.56
CA CYS A 41 13.48 -2.14 -0.19
C CYS A 41 14.74 -1.29 0.06
N PRO A 42 15.54 -0.96 -0.97
CA PRO A 42 16.83 -0.28 -0.79
C PRO A 42 16.69 1.16 -0.32
N VAL A 43 15.51 1.78 -0.53
CA VAL A 43 15.22 3.18 -0.18
C VAL A 43 14.21 3.29 0.98
N ALA A 44 13.92 2.20 1.68
CA ALA A 44 12.97 2.20 2.80
C ALA A 44 13.35 3.20 3.90
N PHE A 45 14.65 3.45 4.09
CA PHE A 45 15.16 4.41 5.07
C PHE A 45 14.71 5.85 4.82
N ALA A 46 14.33 6.18 3.58
CA ALA A 46 13.86 7.51 3.19
C ALA A 46 12.32 7.59 3.07
N MET A 47 11.62 6.46 3.19
CA MET A 47 10.16 6.38 3.02
C MET A 47 9.42 6.75 4.30
N ASP A 48 8.36 7.53 4.17
CA ASP A 48 7.42 7.85 5.25
C ASP A 48 6.44 6.71 5.56
N LYS A 49 6.19 5.84 4.58
CA LYS A 49 5.46 4.56 4.74
C LYS A 49 6.19 3.49 3.94
N THR A 50 6.55 2.38 4.55
CA THR A 50 7.21 1.29 3.81
C THR A 50 6.25 0.66 2.79
N PRO A 51 6.75 -0.09 1.78
CA PRO A 51 5.88 -0.73 0.79
C PRO A 51 4.80 -1.62 1.41
N ARG A 52 5.09 -2.31 2.52
CA ARG A 52 4.09 -3.11 3.27
C ARG A 52 2.97 -2.22 3.80
N GLN A 53 3.33 -1.06 4.36
CA GLN A 53 2.36 -0.12 4.92
C GLN A 53 1.48 0.50 3.84
N ILE A 54 2.03 0.82 2.66
CA ILE A 54 1.23 1.26 1.50
C ILE A 54 0.17 0.22 1.13
N ILE A 55 0.58 -1.05 0.96
CA ILE A 55 -0.39 -2.13 0.68
C ILE A 55 -1.44 -2.23 1.80
N ARG A 56 -1.04 -2.05 3.06
CA ARG A 56 -1.99 -2.09 4.17
C ARG A 56 -3.01 -0.95 4.13
N LEU A 57 -2.59 0.26 3.80
CA LEU A 57 -3.50 1.40 3.65
C LEU A 57 -4.55 1.12 2.57
N LEU A 58 -4.11 0.58 1.43
CA LEU A 58 -5.01 0.18 0.34
C LEU A 58 -5.98 -0.94 0.76
N GLN A 59 -5.51 -1.96 1.50
CA GLN A 59 -6.39 -3.00 2.06
C GLN A 59 -7.46 -2.46 3.01
N LEU A 60 -7.20 -1.33 3.67
CA LEU A 60 -8.12 -0.69 4.62
C LEU A 60 -9.03 0.36 3.95
N GLY A 61 -8.93 0.56 2.63
CA GLY A 61 -9.69 1.60 1.92
C GLY A 61 -9.14 3.02 2.09
N LEU A 62 -7.99 3.17 2.75
CA LEU A 62 -7.32 4.44 3.06
C LEU A 62 -6.47 4.93 1.87
N LEU A 63 -7.13 5.12 0.73
CA LEU A 63 -6.49 5.51 -0.53
C LEU A 63 -5.84 6.89 -0.44
N GLU A 64 -6.54 7.87 0.12
CA GLU A 64 -6.04 9.24 0.26
C GLU A 64 -4.78 9.27 1.12
N GLU A 65 -4.75 8.52 2.22
CA GLU A 65 -3.58 8.40 3.08
C GLU A 65 -2.41 7.72 2.35
N ALA A 66 -2.67 6.76 1.46
CA ALA A 66 -1.62 6.14 0.65
C ALA A 66 -1.06 7.10 -0.41
N LEU A 67 -1.93 7.89 -1.06
CA LEU A 67 -1.56 8.87 -2.08
C LEU A 67 -0.86 10.09 -1.50
N ALA A 68 -1.17 10.46 -0.26
CA ALA A 68 -0.52 11.56 0.46
C ALA A 68 0.93 11.25 0.88
N THR A 69 1.38 9.99 0.77
CA THR A 69 2.74 9.61 1.15
C THR A 69 3.78 10.12 0.16
N ARG A 70 4.97 10.45 0.67
CA ARG A 70 6.14 10.73 -0.18
C ARG A 70 6.69 9.46 -0.83
N THR A 71 6.43 8.31 -0.22
CA THR A 71 6.87 6.99 -0.64
C THR A 71 6.61 6.70 -2.11
N ILE A 72 5.46 7.10 -2.66
CA ILE A 72 5.12 6.84 -4.08
C ILE A 72 6.12 7.48 -5.05
N TRP A 73 6.73 8.61 -4.65
CA TRP A 73 7.73 9.34 -5.43
C TRP A 73 9.16 8.86 -5.19
N LEU A 74 9.38 8.13 -4.09
CA LEU A 74 10.70 7.57 -3.73
C LEU A 74 10.92 6.17 -4.31
N CYS A 75 9.88 5.50 -4.78
CA CYS A 75 9.98 4.17 -5.35
C CYS A 75 10.94 4.14 -6.56
N ALA A 76 12.07 3.45 -6.41
CA ALA A 76 13.06 3.28 -7.48
C ALA A 76 12.66 2.25 -8.56
N THR A 77 11.45 1.68 -8.49
CA THR A 77 10.96 0.62 -9.41
C THR A 77 11.90 -0.59 -9.55
N CYS A 78 12.74 -0.86 -8.54
CA CYS A 78 13.80 -1.87 -8.57
C CYS A 78 13.32 -3.34 -8.54
N GLN A 79 12.00 -3.58 -8.45
CA GLN A 79 11.37 -4.91 -8.44
C GLN A 79 11.74 -5.85 -7.27
N THR A 80 12.58 -5.45 -6.32
CA THR A 80 12.96 -6.30 -5.17
C THR A 80 11.74 -6.75 -4.36
N CYS A 81 10.75 -5.88 -4.16
CA CYS A 81 9.53 -6.20 -3.43
C CYS A 81 8.60 -7.20 -4.13
N VAL A 82 8.68 -7.33 -5.46
CA VAL A 82 7.85 -8.24 -6.27
C VAL A 82 8.43 -9.66 -6.27
N THR A 83 9.74 -9.79 -6.09
CA THR A 83 10.47 -11.08 -6.12
C THR A 83 10.62 -11.74 -4.74
N ARG A 84 9.89 -11.28 -3.72
CA ARG A 84 10.05 -11.69 -2.33
C ARG A 84 8.74 -12.12 -1.68
#